data_AF-A0A926VF33-F1
#
_entry.id   AF-A0A926VF33-F1
#
_cell.length_a   1.000
_cell.length_b   1.000
_cell.length_c   1.000
_cell.angle_alpha   90.00
_cell.angle_beta   90.00
_cell.angle_gamma   90.00
#
_symmetry.space_group_name_H-M   'P 1'
#
loop_
_entity.id
_entity.type
_entity.pdbx_description
1 polymer ?
#
loop_
_entity_poly.entity_id
_entity_poly.type
_entity_poly.pdbx_seq_one_letter_code
_entity_poly.pdbx_strand_id
1 'polypeptide(L)'
;MTSTSIELVLFMKDHFGGSACIAHKAKNNHSETYHWKVGRKGAIEALKLIAPYLREQEKARRAQLILENYPDLLPRNGRYTPDLLEKISLIEKEFFKNSNKVKI
;
A
#
# COMPACT_ATOMS: atom_id res chain seq x y z
N MET A 1 -14.13 -15.30 7.07
CA MET A 1 -13.96 -15.93 5.74
C MET A 1 -13.25 -14.92 4.86
N THR A 2 -11.96 -15.09 4.65
CA THR A 2 -11.21 -14.26 3.70
C THR A 2 -11.46 -14.87 2.32
N SER A 3 -12.06 -14.12 1.39
CA SER A 3 -12.38 -14.60 0.04
C SER A 3 -11.17 -14.68 -0.90
N THR A 4 -9.99 -14.32 -0.40
CA THR A 4 -8.74 -14.35 -1.17
C THR A 4 -8.28 -15.79 -1.36
N SER A 5 -8.31 -16.27 -2.60
CA SER A 5 -7.79 -17.58 -2.97
C SER A 5 -6.30 -17.53 -3.31
N ILE A 6 -5.60 -18.66 -3.24
CA ILE A 6 -4.18 -18.73 -3.59
C ILE A 6 -3.96 -18.46 -5.07
N GLU A 7 -4.87 -18.90 -5.93
CA GLU A 7 -4.83 -18.69 -7.38
C GLU A 7 -4.86 -17.20 -7.71
N LEU A 8 -5.69 -16.41 -7.02
CA LEU A 8 -5.71 -14.95 -7.18
C LEU A 8 -4.37 -14.34 -6.75
N VAL A 9 -3.79 -14.77 -5.64
CA VAL A 9 -2.49 -14.23 -5.17
C VAL A 9 -1.35 -14.58 -6.13
N LEU A 10 -1.35 -15.79 -6.67
CA LEU A 10 -0.39 -16.22 -7.70
C LEU A 10 -0.57 -15.41 -8.99
N PHE A 11 -1.81 -15.23 -9.45
CA PHE A 11 -2.12 -14.36 -10.58
C PHE A 11 -1.55 -12.95 -10.36
N MET A 12 -1.78 -12.36 -9.18
CA MET A 12 -1.28 -11.02 -8.86
C MET A 12 0.26 -10.97 -8.88
N LYS A 13 0.92 -11.98 -8.32
CA LYS A 13 2.39 -12.10 -8.34
C LYS A 13 2.92 -12.20 -9.77
N ASP A 14 2.31 -13.02 -10.61
CA ASP A 14 2.81 -13.30 -11.96
C ASP A 14 2.59 -12.12 -12.92
N HIS A 15 1.52 -11.34 -12.72
CA HIS A 15 1.17 -10.21 -13.60
C HIS A 15 1.69 -8.86 -13.10
N PHE A 16 1.82 -8.66 -11.79
CA PHE A 16 2.21 -7.37 -11.19
C PHE A 16 3.49 -7.44 -10.35
N GLY A 17 4.14 -8.61 -10.28
CA GLY A 17 5.36 -8.85 -9.52
C GLY A 17 5.12 -8.94 -8.01
N GLY A 18 6.19 -8.80 -7.23
CA GLY A 18 6.13 -8.89 -5.77
C GLY A 18 6.18 -10.33 -5.25
N SER A 19 5.48 -10.61 -4.15
CA SER A 19 5.55 -11.89 -3.45
C SER A 19 4.18 -12.37 -3.01
N ALA A 20 3.95 -13.67 -3.20
CA ALA A 20 2.83 -14.39 -2.60
C ALA A 20 3.25 -14.84 -1.20
N CYS A 21 2.44 -14.52 -0.19
CA CYS A 21 2.67 -14.87 1.20
C CYS A 21 1.53 -15.74 1.72
N ILE A 22 1.89 -16.83 2.38
CA ILE A 22 0.95 -17.72 3.08
C ILE A 22 1.13 -17.45 4.58
N ALA A 23 0.08 -16.98 5.24
CA ALA A 23 0.07 -16.81 6.67
C ALA A 23 -0.41 -18.11 7.34
N HIS A 24 0.33 -18.55 8.35
CA HIS A 24 -0.04 -19.73 9.13
C HIS A 24 -1.38 -19.52 9.83
N LYS A 25 -2.12 -20.62 9.95
CA LYS A 25 -3.41 -20.65 10.63
C LYS A 25 -3.23 -20.27 12.10
N ALA A 26 -4.00 -19.29 12.56
CA ALA A 26 -3.99 -18.91 13.98
C ALA A 26 -4.58 -20.01 14.89
N LYS A 27 -5.47 -20.86 14.36
CA LYS A 27 -6.09 -22.01 15.03
C LYS A 27 -6.29 -23.14 14.03
N ASN A 28 -6.32 -24.39 14.50
CA ASN A 28 -6.48 -25.58 13.64
C ASN A 28 -7.74 -25.55 12.76
N ASN A 29 -8.81 -24.93 13.25
CA ASN A 29 -10.10 -24.85 12.55
C ASN A 29 -10.19 -23.65 11.59
N HIS A 30 -9.13 -22.87 11.43
CA HIS A 30 -9.10 -21.73 10.50
C HIS A 30 -8.51 -22.16 9.16
N SER A 31 -9.00 -21.55 8.08
CA SER A 31 -8.37 -21.65 6.76
C SER A 31 -7.04 -20.89 6.75
N GLU A 32 -6.13 -21.32 5.86
CA GLU A 32 -4.93 -20.53 5.56
C GLU A 32 -5.33 -19.17 4.99
N THR A 33 -4.50 -18.16 5.23
CA THR A 33 -4.73 -16.82 4.69
C THR A 33 -3.62 -16.48 3.71
N TYR A 34 -4.02 -16.01 2.53
CA TYR A 34 -3.10 -15.66 1.46
C TYR A 34 -3.05 -14.14 1.27
N HIS A 35 -1.84 -13.62 1.08
CA HIS A 35 -1.61 -12.19 0.89
C HIS A 35 -0.65 -11.97 -0.27
N TRP A 36 -0.96 -10.98 -1.11
CA TRP A 36 -0.02 -10.47 -2.10
C TRP A 36 0.69 -9.23 -1.55
N LYS A 37 2.02 -9.23 -1.62
CA LYS A 37 2.86 -8.11 -1.18
C LYS A 37 3.65 -7.55 -2.35
N VAL A 38 3.49 -6.27 -2.60
CA VAL A 38 4.28 -5.50 -3.57
C VAL A 38 4.89 -4.28 -2.88
N GLY A 39 6.09 -3.87 -3.30
CA GLY A 39 6.81 -2.76 -2.69
C GLY A 39 7.52 -1.88 -3.72
N ARG A 40 8.07 -0.75 -3.23
CA ARG A 40 8.83 0.22 -4.04
C ARG A 40 8.04 0.64 -5.29
N LYS A 41 8.70 0.72 -6.44
CA LYS A 41 8.09 1.09 -7.72
C LYS A 41 6.87 0.23 -8.10
N GLY A 42 6.90 -1.07 -7.82
CA GLY A 42 5.77 -1.96 -8.14
C GLY A 42 4.50 -1.58 -7.39
N ALA A 43 4.62 -1.11 -6.13
CA ALA A 43 3.47 -0.67 -5.36
C ALA A 43 2.85 0.60 -5.94
N ILE A 44 3.68 1.51 -6.48
CA ILE A 44 3.21 2.74 -7.12
C ILE A 44 2.48 2.42 -8.43
N GLU A 45 3.03 1.54 -9.26
CA GLU A 45 2.35 1.12 -10.50
C GLU A 45 1.02 0.42 -10.22
N ALA A 46 0.97 -0.47 -9.22
CA ALA A 46 -0.29 -1.08 -8.79
C ALA A 46 -1.28 -0.04 -8.27
N LEU A 47 -0.81 0.94 -7.48
CA LEU A 47 -1.67 2.00 -6.94
C LEU A 47 -2.25 2.88 -8.04
N LYS A 48 -1.51 3.20 -9.11
CA LYS A 48 -2.03 3.94 -10.28
C LYS A 48 -3.19 3.22 -10.96
N LEU A 49 -3.13 1.89 -11.05
CA LEU A 49 -4.20 1.09 -11.66
C LEU A 49 -5.45 1.03 -10.78
N ILE A 50 -5.27 1.01 -9.46
CA ILE A 50 -6.37 0.83 -8.50
C ILE A 50 -7.02 2.17 -8.13
N ALA A 51 -6.24 3.26 -8.06
CA ALA A 51 -6.68 4.55 -7.56
C ALA A 51 -7.99 5.08 -8.19
N PRO A 52 -8.22 4.97 -9.52
CA PRO A 52 -9.46 5.44 -10.16
C PRO A 52 -10.72 4.71 -9.66
N TYR A 53 -10.56 3.52 -9.08
CA TYR A 53 -11.65 2.67 -8.63
C TYR A 53 -11.87 2.71 -7.11
N LEU A 54 -11.07 3.48 -6.37
CA LEU A 54 -11.23 3.63 -4.92
C LEU A 54 -12.46 4.48 -4.60
N ARG A 55 -13.43 3.89 -3.90
CA ARG A 55 -14.68 4.54 -3.50
C ARG A 55 -14.67 5.12 -2.09
N GLU A 56 -13.86 4.54 -1.22
CA GLU A 56 -13.72 5.04 0.15
C GLU A 56 -12.81 6.28 0.14
N GLN A 57 -13.31 7.38 0.69
CA GLN A 57 -12.74 8.71 0.50
C GLN A 57 -11.32 8.82 1.07
N GLU A 58 -11.05 8.24 2.23
CA GLU A 58 -9.70 8.29 2.83
C GLU A 58 -8.70 7.47 2.04
N LYS A 59 -9.08 6.28 1.54
CA LYS A 59 -8.25 5.46 0.67
C LYS A 59 -7.94 6.19 -0.64
N ALA A 60 -8.93 6.85 -1.24
CA ALA A 60 -8.74 7.64 -2.45
C ALA A 60 -7.80 8.84 -2.20
N ARG A 61 -8.04 9.61 -1.14
CA ARG A 61 -7.20 10.76 -0.73
C ARG A 61 -5.75 10.33 -0.45
N ARG A 62 -5.58 9.26 0.32
CA ARG A 62 -4.25 8.71 0.65
C ARG A 62 -3.54 8.17 -0.58
N ALA A 63 -4.27 7.54 -1.50
CA ALA A 63 -3.70 7.07 -2.77
C ALA A 63 -3.19 8.24 -3.61
N GLN A 64 -3.97 9.32 -3.76
CA GLN A 64 -3.56 10.54 -4.46
C GLN A 64 -2.33 11.17 -3.82
N LEU A 65 -2.32 11.33 -2.49
CA LEU A 65 -1.18 11.87 -1.74
C LEU A 65 0.11 11.08 -2.03
N ILE A 66 0.04 9.74 -2.05
CA ILE A 66 1.18 8.89 -2.40
C ILE A 66 1.59 9.10 -3.85
N LEU A 67 0.65 9.07 -4.81
CA LEU A 67 0.96 9.16 -6.23
C LEU A 67 1.59 10.51 -6.62
N GLU A 68 1.18 11.59 -5.97
CA GLU A 68 1.68 12.95 -6.21
C GLU A 68 3.08 13.16 -5.61
N ASN A 69 3.34 12.64 -4.40
CA ASN A 69 4.53 13.02 -3.64
C ASN A 69 5.64 11.96 -3.66
N TYR A 70 5.30 10.66 -3.71
CA TYR A 70 6.28 9.59 -3.55
C TYR A 70 7.47 9.64 -4.53
N PRO A 71 7.31 10.00 -5.82
CA PRO A 71 8.45 10.10 -6.75
C PRO A 71 9.54 11.08 -6.28
N ASP A 72 9.16 12.18 -5.61
CA ASP A 72 10.07 13.22 -5.14
C ASP A 72 10.67 12.91 -3.77
N LEU A 73 10.12 11.92 -3.06
CA LEU A 73 10.61 11.44 -1.76
C LEU A 73 11.69 10.36 -1.88
N LEU A 74 11.99 9.89 -3.10
CA LEU A 74 13.03 8.89 -3.34
C LEU A 74 14.42 9.55 -3.44
N PRO A 75 15.39 9.13 -2.63
CA PRO A 75 16.73 9.68 -2.71
C PRO A 75 17.42 9.25 -4.01
N ARG A 76 17.81 10.22 -4.86
CA ARG A 76 18.46 9.97 -6.15
C ARG A 76 19.85 9.33 -6.01
N ASN A 77 20.57 9.66 -4.95
CA ASN A 77 21.90 9.14 -4.62
C ASN A 77 21.85 8.03 -3.55
N GLY A 78 20.66 7.51 -3.22
CA GLY A 78 20.45 6.51 -2.18
C GLY A 78 20.59 7.02 -0.74
N ARG A 79 20.85 8.32 -0.53
CA ARG A 79 20.98 8.93 0.80
C ARG A 79 19.83 9.88 1.08
N TYR A 80 19.24 9.76 2.26
CA TYR A 80 18.27 10.73 2.76
C TYR A 80 18.98 11.94 3.35
N THR A 81 18.71 13.12 2.81
CA THR A 81 19.17 14.40 3.37
C THR A 81 18.21 14.86 4.48
N PRO A 82 18.64 15.73 5.41
CA PRO A 82 17.75 16.30 6.43
C PRO A 82 16.47 16.90 5.84
N ASP A 83 16.59 17.70 4.77
CA ASP A 83 15.45 18.32 4.08
C ASP A 83 14.48 17.27 3.50
N LEU A 84 15.01 16.16 2.97
CA LEU A 84 14.18 15.08 2.43
C LEU A 84 13.44 14.33 3.55
N LEU A 85 14.11 14.10 4.68
CA LEU A 85 13.49 13.49 5.86
C LEU A 85 12.37 14.37 6.42
N GLU A 86 12.55 15.68 6.44
CA GLU A 86 11.52 16.62 6.84
C GLU A 86 10.31 16.56 5.91
N LYS A 87 10.53 16.54 4.59
CA LYS A 87 9.45 16.34 3.61
C LYS A 87 8.71 15.02 3.80
N ILE A 88 9.43 13.91 4.00
CA ILE A 88 8.83 12.61 4.30
C ILE A 88 7.94 12.71 5.55
N SER A 89 8.44 13.32 6.63
CA SER A 89 7.70 13.50 7.87
C SER A 89 6.42 14.34 7.68
N LEU A 90 6.47 15.41 6.88
CA LEU A 90 5.31 16.23 6.58
C LEU A 90 4.23 15.44 5.83
N ILE A 91 4.63 14.69 4.79
CA ILE A 91 3.70 13.85 4.01
C ILE A 91 3.12 12.73 4.87
N GLU A 92 3.92 12.12 5.76
CA GLU A 92 3.44 11.12 6.70
C GLU A 92 2.36 11.68 7.65
N LYS A 93 2.57 12.89 8.18
CA LYS A 93 1.55 13.57 9.00
C LYS A 93 0.25 13.80 8.22
N GLU A 94 0.34 14.28 6.98
CA GLU A 94 -0.85 14.50 6.13
C GLU A 94 -1.52 13.19 5.69
N PHE A 95 -0.77 12.08 5.59
CA PHE A 95 -1.32 10.75 5.33
C PHE A 95 -2.21 10.27 6.49
N PHE A 96 -1.75 10.46 7.73
CA PHE A 96 -2.46 10.00 8.93
C PHE A 96 -3.47 11.00 9.51
N LYS A 97 -3.46 12.25 9.05
CA LYS A 97 -4.52 13.22 9.36
C LYS A 97 -5.86 12.70 8.86
N ASN A 98 -6.77 12.38 9.79
CA ASN A 98 -8.13 11.96 9.44
C ASN A 98 -8.89 13.15 8.86
N SER A 99 -9.45 13.03 7.65
CA SER A 99 -10.34 14.05 7.07
C SER A 99 -11.74 13.98 7.68
N ASN A 100 -12.14 12.81 8.18
CA ASN A 100 -13.39 12.62 8.91
C ASN A 100 -13.16 12.71 10.42
N LYS A 101 -13.80 13.71 11.07
CA LYS A 101 -14.08 13.67 12.51
C LYS A 101 -14.89 12.39 12.76
N VAL A 102 -14.24 11.33 13.20
CA VAL A 102 -14.93 10.22 13.82
C VAL A 102 -15.57 10.80 15.09
N LYS A 103 -16.88 11.10 15.03
CA LYS A 103 -17.66 11.20 16.26
C LYS A 103 -17.68 9.78 16.83
N ILE A 104 -16.81 9.57 17.82
CA ILE A 104 -16.91 8.44 18.74
C ILE A 104 -18.17 8.65 19.57
#